data_AF-A0A7J9K841-F1
#
_entry.id   AF-A0A7J9K841-F1
#
_cell.length_a   1.000
_cell.length_b   1.000
_cell.length_c   1.000
_cell.angle_alpha   90.00
_cell.angle_beta   90.00
_cell.angle_gamma   90.00
#
_symmetry.space_group_name_H-M   'P 1'
#
loop_
_entity.id
_entity.type
_entity.pdbx_description
1 polymer ?
#
loop_
_entity_poly.entity_id
_entity_poly.type
_entity_poly.pdbx_seq_one_letter_code
_entity_poly.pdbx_strand_id
1 'polypeptide(L)'
;MKQGLLLWSPCSLSPPSFHSISLKIPSTKHTPRLAPISASLDSTDTQVQLQQQLSARERRQLRNERRESKSGYSWREEVEERLIKKPKKRYTSWTEELNLDNLAHLGPQWWVVRVSRVRGLETAEVTARVLARNFPNIEFKIYTPAVQEKKRLKNGSISVKPKPLFPGCVFLRCVLNKEIHDFIRECDGVGGFVGSKVGNTKRQINKPRPVSVDDMEAIFRQAKVEQEKADQAFQEEQQGENALMSDKMNIEYNVDSNGVTSSVLDTKPKRQTKKKSDTVANGAKYSKQLVPGSTVRVLSGNFAEFIGSLKKLNRKTGKATVGFTLFGKETFVDLDVKDVVLETK
;
A
#
# COMPACT_ATOMS: atom_id res chain seq x y z
N MET A 1 10.14 47.12 -39.37
CA MET A 1 10.69 45.98 -38.62
C MET A 1 10.02 44.71 -39.12
N LYS A 2 10.76 43.87 -39.84
CA LYS A 2 10.30 42.60 -40.42
C LYS A 2 10.60 41.48 -39.43
N GLN A 3 9.63 40.62 -39.08
CA GLN A 3 9.71 39.15 -38.78
C GLN A 3 8.24 38.65 -38.71
N GLY A 4 7.73 37.63 -39.40
CA GLY A 4 8.34 36.55 -40.19
C GLY A 4 7.91 35.19 -39.63
N LEU A 5 6.65 34.79 -39.83
CA LEU A 5 6.17 33.42 -39.57
C LEU A 5 6.51 32.54 -40.78
N LEU A 6 7.27 31.48 -40.57
CA LEU A 6 7.50 30.42 -41.56
C LEU A 6 7.19 29.07 -40.91
N LEU A 7 6.11 28.43 -41.36
CA LEU A 7 5.92 26.99 -41.21
C LEU A 7 5.17 26.46 -42.43
N TRP A 8 5.91 26.15 -43.50
CA TRP A 8 5.80 24.88 -44.21
C TRP A 8 6.74 24.82 -45.41
N SER A 9 7.38 23.66 -45.58
CA SER A 9 7.65 23.10 -46.91
C SER A 9 7.24 21.62 -46.90
N PRO A 10 6.59 21.12 -47.97
CA PRO A 10 6.29 19.72 -48.17
C PRO A 10 7.43 19.06 -48.95
N CYS A 11 7.82 17.84 -48.58
CA CYS A 11 8.54 16.97 -49.48
C CYS A 11 8.07 15.52 -49.31
N SER A 12 7.63 15.01 -50.45
CA SER A 12 7.37 13.63 -50.82
C SER A 12 8.52 12.69 -50.44
N LEU A 13 8.19 11.50 -49.94
CA LEU A 13 8.98 10.28 -50.14
C LEU A 13 8.06 9.04 -49.93
N SER A 14 7.99 8.28 -51.01
CA SER A 14 7.54 6.90 -51.27
C SER A 14 7.13 5.96 -50.12
N PRO A 15 6.18 5.02 -50.38
CA PRO A 15 5.77 3.99 -49.43
C PRO A 15 6.78 2.83 -49.36
N PRO A 16 7.00 2.19 -48.20
CA PRO A 16 7.69 0.91 -48.14
C PRO A 16 6.74 -0.23 -48.54
N SER A 17 7.29 -1.17 -49.30
CA SER A 17 6.69 -2.41 -49.77
C SER A 17 6.19 -3.29 -48.63
N PHE A 18 4.93 -3.72 -48.71
CA PHE A 18 4.36 -4.76 -47.86
C PHE A 18 4.99 -6.11 -48.22
N HIS A 19 5.85 -6.65 -47.36
CA HIS A 19 6.15 -8.07 -47.38
C HIS A 19 4.98 -8.85 -46.77
N SER A 20 4.37 -9.70 -47.58
CA SER A 20 3.35 -10.66 -47.18
C SER A 20 3.97 -11.71 -46.27
N ILE A 21 3.80 -11.54 -44.96
CA ILE A 21 4.12 -12.60 -44.00
C ILE A 21 3.01 -13.65 -44.12
N SER A 22 3.28 -14.72 -44.86
CA SER A 22 2.46 -15.93 -44.90
C SER A 22 2.61 -16.67 -43.57
N LEU A 23 1.71 -16.38 -42.62
CA LEU A 23 1.54 -17.18 -41.41
C LEU A 23 0.87 -18.51 -41.78
N LYS A 24 1.68 -19.55 -41.97
CA LYS A 24 1.21 -20.94 -42.02
C LYS A 24 0.72 -21.34 -40.63
N ILE A 25 -0.60 -21.44 -40.47
CA ILE A 25 -1.25 -21.99 -39.28
C ILE A 25 -1.05 -23.52 -39.29
N PRO A 26 -0.42 -24.13 -38.27
CA PRO A 26 -0.39 -25.58 -38.14
C PRO A 26 -1.78 -26.08 -37.72
N SER A 27 -2.48 -26.75 -38.63
CA SER A 27 -3.67 -27.54 -38.33
C SER A 27 -3.27 -28.76 -37.49
N THR A 28 -3.32 -28.65 -36.16
CA THR A 28 -3.32 -29.81 -35.27
C THR A 28 -4.77 -30.19 -34.96
N LYS A 29 -5.28 -31.19 -35.68
CA LYS A 29 -6.55 -31.84 -35.35
C LYS A 29 -6.31 -32.76 -34.14
N HIS A 30 -6.45 -32.22 -32.94
CA HIS A 30 -6.67 -33.04 -31.74
C HIS A 30 -8.15 -33.04 -31.41
N THR A 31 -8.85 -34.04 -31.94
CA THR A 31 -10.16 -34.45 -31.43
C THR A 31 -9.95 -35.20 -30.12
N PRO A 32 -10.53 -34.79 -28.98
CA PRO A 32 -10.55 -35.64 -27.81
C PRO A 32 -11.51 -36.81 -28.07
N ARG A 33 -10.98 -38.03 -28.03
CA ARG A 33 -11.75 -39.27 -27.94
C ARG A 33 -12.59 -39.18 -26.66
N LEU A 34 -13.90 -39.05 -26.79
CA LEU A 34 -14.82 -39.27 -25.68
C LEU A 34 -14.67 -40.73 -25.24
N ALA A 35 -14.43 -40.93 -23.95
CA ALA A 35 -14.44 -42.26 -23.34
C ALA A 35 -15.83 -42.90 -23.51
N PRO A 36 -15.93 -44.21 -23.76
CA PRO A 36 -17.21 -44.88 -23.67
C PRO A 36 -17.69 -44.78 -22.23
N ILE A 37 -18.89 -44.23 -22.06
CA ILE A 37 -19.62 -44.25 -20.79
C ILE A 37 -19.87 -45.71 -20.44
N SER A 38 -19.08 -46.25 -19.51
CA SER A 38 -19.38 -47.49 -18.81
C SER A 38 -20.60 -47.22 -17.93
N ALA A 39 -21.78 -47.67 -18.37
CA ALA A 39 -22.96 -47.70 -17.52
C ALA A 39 -22.70 -48.69 -16.39
N SER A 40 -22.53 -48.16 -15.18
CA SER A 40 -22.55 -48.93 -13.94
C SER A 40 -23.92 -49.62 -13.83
N LEU A 41 -23.93 -50.94 -14.01
CA LEU A 41 -25.06 -51.80 -13.75
C LEU A 41 -25.20 -51.98 -12.23
N ASP A 42 -25.80 -51.00 -11.57
CA ASP A 42 -26.42 -51.20 -10.27
C ASP A 42 -27.91 -50.91 -10.45
N SER A 43 -28.76 -51.86 -10.06
CA SER A 43 -30.24 -51.88 -10.19
C SER A 43 -30.83 -52.70 -11.35
N THR A 44 -30.26 -53.86 -11.72
CA THR A 44 -30.91 -54.78 -12.68
C THR A 44 -31.45 -56.09 -12.10
N ASP A 45 -31.26 -56.40 -10.82
CA ASP A 45 -31.73 -57.70 -10.31
C ASP A 45 -33.25 -57.75 -10.04
N THR A 46 -33.89 -56.62 -9.72
CA THR A 46 -35.35 -56.58 -9.49
C THR A 46 -36.18 -56.39 -10.76
N GLN A 47 -35.66 -55.74 -11.81
CA GLN A 47 -36.42 -55.53 -13.06
C GLN A 47 -36.33 -56.71 -14.02
N VAL A 48 -35.25 -57.49 -13.99
CA VAL A 48 -35.08 -58.64 -14.89
C VAL A 48 -35.96 -59.82 -14.45
N GLN A 49 -36.15 -60.04 -13.16
CA GLN A 49 -37.03 -61.10 -12.64
C GLN A 49 -38.50 -60.87 -12.98
N LEU A 50 -39.00 -59.63 -12.90
CA LEU A 50 -40.40 -59.31 -13.20
C LEU A 50 -40.70 -59.35 -14.71
N GLN A 51 -39.68 -59.20 -15.55
CA GLN A 51 -39.83 -59.31 -17.00
C GLN A 51 -40.01 -60.75 -17.49
N GLN A 52 -39.50 -61.76 -16.77
CA GLN A 52 -39.59 -63.17 -17.17
C GLN A 52 -40.98 -63.79 -16.99
N GLN A 53 -41.86 -63.19 -16.18
CA GLN A 53 -43.22 -63.71 -15.93
C GLN A 53 -44.32 -63.08 -16.80
N LEU A 54 -44.02 -62.02 -17.56
CA LEU A 54 -45.02 -61.29 -18.35
C LEU A 54 -45.25 -61.91 -19.73
N SER A 55 -46.52 -62.04 -20.11
CA SER A 55 -46.93 -62.49 -21.44
C SER A 55 -46.42 -61.53 -22.54
N ALA A 56 -46.19 -62.06 -23.75
CA ALA A 56 -45.76 -61.24 -24.89
C ALA A 56 -46.70 -60.05 -25.18
N ARG A 57 -47.98 -60.17 -24.80
CA ARG A 57 -49.00 -59.12 -24.91
C ARG A 57 -48.78 -57.99 -23.89
N GLU A 58 -48.48 -58.33 -22.64
CA GLU A 58 -48.18 -57.37 -21.56
C GLU A 58 -46.87 -56.64 -21.82
N ARG A 59 -45.86 -57.32 -22.37
CA ARG A 59 -44.61 -56.67 -22.80
C ARG A 59 -44.81 -55.67 -23.96
N ARG A 60 -45.86 -55.85 -24.78
CA ARG A 60 -46.22 -54.88 -25.82
C ARG A 60 -47.02 -53.72 -25.23
N GLN A 61 -47.95 -54.00 -24.31
CA GLN A 61 -48.69 -52.95 -23.58
C GLN A 61 -47.76 -52.07 -22.77
N LEU A 62 -46.84 -52.62 -21.99
CA LEU A 62 -45.88 -51.83 -21.20
C LEU A 62 -44.95 -50.98 -22.08
N ARG A 63 -44.66 -51.44 -23.31
CA ARG A 63 -43.93 -50.65 -24.31
C ARG A 63 -44.81 -49.55 -24.92
N ASN A 64 -46.10 -49.81 -25.13
CA ASN A 64 -47.04 -48.81 -25.65
C ASN A 64 -47.36 -47.76 -24.60
N GLU A 65 -47.62 -48.16 -23.36
CA GLU A 65 -47.86 -47.30 -22.21
C GLU A 65 -46.61 -46.47 -21.87
N ARG A 66 -45.40 -47.01 -22.05
CA ARG A 66 -44.15 -46.23 -22.00
C ARG A 66 -44.02 -45.22 -23.13
N ARG A 67 -44.59 -45.48 -24.32
CA ARG A 67 -44.63 -44.51 -25.43
C ARG A 67 -45.70 -43.45 -25.20
N GLU A 68 -46.87 -43.85 -24.71
CA GLU A 68 -48.03 -42.99 -24.43
C GLU A 68 -47.75 -42.08 -23.22
N SER A 69 -47.13 -42.58 -22.15
CA SER A 69 -46.67 -41.75 -21.02
C SER A 69 -45.56 -40.77 -21.41
N LYS A 70 -44.78 -41.09 -22.45
CA LYS A 70 -43.81 -40.15 -23.06
C LYS A 70 -44.45 -39.19 -24.05
N SER A 71 -45.64 -39.50 -24.56
CA SER A 71 -46.34 -38.72 -25.59
C SER A 71 -46.99 -37.44 -25.05
N GLY A 72 -47.06 -37.28 -23.72
CA GLY A 72 -47.46 -36.02 -23.06
C GLY A 72 -46.29 -35.12 -22.64
N TYR A 73 -45.04 -35.55 -22.84
CA TYR A 73 -43.86 -34.82 -22.37
C TYR A 73 -43.12 -34.21 -23.58
N SER A 74 -43.61 -33.06 -24.02
CA SER A 74 -43.01 -32.31 -25.12
C SER A 74 -41.71 -31.69 -24.63
N TRP A 75 -40.57 -32.28 -24.98
CA TRP A 75 -39.24 -31.72 -24.68
C TRP A 75 -39.11 -30.25 -25.16
N ARG A 76 -39.93 -29.87 -26.16
CA ARG A 76 -40.08 -28.50 -26.65
C ARG A 76 -40.62 -27.55 -25.58
N GLU A 77 -41.62 -27.94 -24.80
CA GLU A 77 -42.21 -27.13 -23.73
C GLU A 77 -41.25 -26.95 -22.55
N GLU A 78 -40.50 -27.99 -22.16
CA GLU A 78 -39.48 -27.85 -21.10
C GLU A 78 -38.31 -26.97 -21.57
N VAL A 79 -37.91 -27.06 -22.84
CA VAL A 79 -36.90 -26.18 -23.42
C VAL A 79 -37.41 -24.74 -23.49
N GLU A 80 -38.66 -24.52 -23.89
CA GLU A 80 -39.29 -23.20 -23.91
C GLU A 80 -39.41 -22.62 -22.49
N GLU A 81 -39.87 -23.39 -21.50
CA GLU A 81 -39.87 -22.97 -20.10
C GLU A 81 -38.46 -22.67 -19.57
N ARG A 82 -37.46 -23.48 -19.90
CA ARG A 82 -36.06 -23.24 -19.51
C ARG A 82 -35.46 -22.02 -20.19
N LEU A 83 -35.89 -21.68 -21.40
CA LEU A 83 -35.50 -20.46 -22.10
C LEU A 83 -36.22 -19.24 -21.53
N ILE A 84 -37.47 -19.37 -21.09
CA ILE A 84 -38.24 -18.31 -20.42
C ILE A 84 -37.72 -18.06 -18.98
N LYS A 85 -37.33 -19.12 -18.25
CA LYS A 85 -36.79 -19.06 -16.88
C LYS A 85 -35.34 -18.59 -16.78
N LYS A 86 -34.56 -18.61 -17.87
CA LYS A 86 -33.21 -18.00 -17.84
C LYS A 86 -33.40 -16.49 -17.74
N PRO A 87 -33.08 -15.82 -16.61
CA PRO A 87 -33.10 -14.38 -16.59
C PRO A 87 -32.18 -13.92 -17.71
N LYS A 88 -32.71 -13.14 -18.66
CA LYS A 88 -31.88 -12.52 -19.70
C LYS A 88 -30.71 -11.87 -18.98
N LYS A 89 -29.48 -12.33 -19.24
CA LYS A 89 -28.28 -11.66 -18.73
C LYS A 89 -28.39 -10.23 -19.22
N ARG A 90 -28.77 -9.31 -18.33
CA ARG A 90 -28.72 -7.89 -18.64
C ARG A 90 -27.24 -7.61 -18.75
N TYR A 91 -26.75 -7.52 -19.99
CA TYR A 91 -25.46 -6.93 -20.23
C TYR A 91 -25.61 -5.48 -19.80
N THR A 92 -25.10 -5.18 -18.61
CA THR A 92 -24.87 -3.81 -18.17
C THR A 92 -24.13 -3.13 -19.30
N SER A 93 -24.70 -2.04 -19.80
CA SER A 93 -23.98 -1.26 -20.81
C SER A 93 -22.64 -0.85 -20.21
N TRP A 94 -21.58 -0.79 -21.01
CA TRP A 94 -20.26 -0.39 -20.51
C TRP A 94 -20.28 0.97 -19.79
N THR A 95 -21.22 1.84 -20.17
CA THR A 95 -21.54 3.10 -19.49
C THR A 95 -22.09 2.89 -18.08
N GLU A 96 -22.98 1.91 -17.87
CA GLU A 96 -23.55 1.60 -16.55
C GLU A 96 -22.51 1.04 -15.57
N GLU A 97 -21.52 0.26 -16.03
CA GLU A 97 -20.45 -0.25 -15.15
C GLU A 97 -19.53 0.86 -14.61
N LEU A 98 -19.43 1.96 -15.36
CA LEU A 98 -18.69 3.17 -15.02
C LEU A 98 -19.52 4.14 -14.15
N ASN A 99 -20.82 3.92 -13.98
CA ASN A 99 -21.64 4.78 -13.15
C ASN A 99 -21.25 4.62 -11.67
N LEU A 100 -20.68 5.69 -11.12
CA LEU A 100 -20.35 5.79 -9.70
C LEU A 100 -21.60 5.76 -8.83
N ASP A 101 -22.77 6.12 -9.36
CA ASP A 101 -24.04 6.14 -8.62
C ASP A 101 -24.50 4.73 -8.19
N ASN A 102 -24.00 3.67 -8.83
CA ASN A 102 -24.23 2.30 -8.36
C ASN A 102 -23.58 2.04 -6.98
N LEU A 103 -22.55 2.82 -6.60
CA LEU A 103 -21.91 2.71 -5.29
C LEU A 103 -22.85 3.19 -4.18
N ALA A 104 -23.78 4.08 -4.49
CA ALA A 104 -24.78 4.56 -3.54
C ALA A 104 -25.69 3.41 -3.05
N HIS A 105 -25.93 2.41 -3.90
CA HIS A 105 -26.78 1.26 -3.57
C HIS A 105 -26.13 0.30 -2.57
N LEU A 106 -24.80 0.37 -2.40
CA LEU A 106 -24.07 -0.40 -1.38
C LEU A 106 -24.29 0.16 0.03
N GLY A 107 -24.97 1.31 0.15
CA GLY A 107 -25.22 1.99 1.40
C GLY A 107 -23.96 2.65 1.97
N PRO A 108 -23.95 2.95 3.29
CA PRO A 108 -22.84 3.65 3.92
C PRO A 108 -21.64 2.72 4.08
N GLN A 109 -20.60 2.97 3.31
CA GLN A 109 -19.36 2.20 3.31
C GLN A 109 -18.18 3.07 3.74
N TRP A 110 -17.11 2.42 4.17
CA TRP A 110 -15.82 3.08 4.42
C TRP A 110 -15.03 3.22 3.13
N TRP A 111 -14.51 4.42 2.89
CA TRP A 111 -13.72 4.78 1.73
C TRP A 111 -12.39 5.37 2.19
N VAL A 112 -11.32 5.08 1.46
CA VAL A 112 -10.02 5.72 1.71
C VAL A 112 -9.83 6.86 0.73
N VAL A 113 -9.58 8.04 1.29
CA VAL A 113 -9.26 9.27 0.56
C VAL A 113 -7.77 9.53 0.69
N ARG A 114 -7.10 9.77 -0.43
CA ARG A 114 -5.70 10.20 -0.48
C ARG A 114 -5.64 11.68 -0.18
N VAL A 115 -4.78 12.07 0.76
CA VAL A 115 -4.61 13.44 1.20
C VAL A 115 -3.12 13.79 1.21
N SER A 116 -2.78 15.08 1.17
CA SER A 116 -1.41 15.54 1.42
C SER A 116 -0.88 15.01 2.75
N ARG A 117 0.38 14.53 2.77
CA ARG A 117 1.02 13.98 3.98
C ARG A 117 1.20 15.02 5.07
N VAL A 118 1.47 16.27 4.71
CA VAL A 118 1.81 17.35 5.66
C VAL A 118 0.54 17.90 6.32
N ARG A 119 -0.52 18.10 5.54
CA ARG A 119 -1.76 18.75 5.97
C ARG A 119 -2.92 17.78 6.19
N GLY A 120 -2.63 16.50 6.42
CA GLY A 120 -3.63 15.43 6.45
C GLY A 120 -4.77 15.66 7.44
N LEU A 121 -4.43 16.08 8.66
CA LEU A 121 -5.42 16.33 9.72
C LEU A 121 -6.26 17.57 9.43
N GLU A 122 -5.63 18.68 9.06
CA GLU A 122 -6.31 19.92 8.69
C GLU A 122 -7.27 19.71 7.50
N THR A 123 -6.81 19.00 6.45
CA THR A 123 -7.64 18.71 5.29
C THR A 123 -8.84 17.86 5.68
N ALA A 124 -8.68 16.86 6.54
CA ALA A 124 -9.81 16.05 7.02
C ALA A 124 -10.89 16.91 7.71
N GLU A 125 -10.48 17.85 8.57
CA GLU A 125 -11.39 18.77 9.26
C GLU A 125 -12.05 19.77 8.32
N VAL A 126 -11.29 20.32 7.36
CA VAL A 126 -11.83 21.21 6.32
C VAL A 126 -12.86 20.46 5.47
N THR A 127 -12.51 19.26 4.99
CA THR A 127 -13.42 18.42 4.20
C THR A 127 -14.69 18.08 5.00
N ALA A 128 -14.58 17.74 6.30
CA ALA A 128 -15.74 17.51 7.17
C ALA A 128 -16.67 18.74 7.20
N ARG A 129 -16.11 19.93 7.46
CA ARG A 129 -16.90 21.17 7.57
C ARG A 129 -17.58 21.53 6.26
N VAL A 130 -16.89 21.36 5.13
CA VAL A 130 -17.44 21.70 3.83
C VAL A 130 -18.49 20.67 3.38
N LEU A 131 -18.28 19.39 3.64
CA LEU A 131 -19.29 18.35 3.40
C LEU A 131 -20.58 18.59 4.19
N ALA A 132 -20.48 18.94 5.47
CA ALA A 132 -21.65 19.25 6.29
C ALA A 132 -22.46 20.44 5.76
N ARG A 133 -21.79 21.44 5.17
CA ARG A 133 -22.44 22.63 4.61
C ARG A 133 -23.16 22.34 3.30
N ASN A 134 -22.53 21.55 2.43
CA ASN A 134 -23.04 21.32 1.08
C ASN A 134 -24.03 20.15 1.03
N PHE A 135 -23.89 19.17 1.92
CA PHE A 135 -24.70 17.94 1.94
C PHE A 135 -25.24 17.66 3.35
N PRO A 136 -26.20 18.47 3.85
CA PRO A 136 -26.75 18.30 5.20
C PRO A 136 -27.58 17.01 5.36
N ASN A 137 -28.09 16.46 4.26
CA ASN A 137 -28.96 15.27 4.28
C ASN A 137 -28.18 13.94 4.33
N ILE A 138 -26.84 13.99 4.34
CA ILE A 138 -25.99 12.80 4.24
C ILE A 138 -25.24 12.62 5.54
N GLU A 139 -25.43 11.46 6.18
CA GLU A 139 -24.61 11.07 7.33
C GLU A 139 -23.22 10.66 6.85
N PHE A 140 -22.19 11.34 7.36
CA PHE A 140 -20.80 10.98 7.11
C PHE A 140 -19.97 10.98 8.40
N LYS A 141 -18.95 10.11 8.43
CA LYS A 141 -17.96 10.07 9.54
C LYS A 141 -16.57 10.09 8.95
N ILE A 142 -15.72 11.00 9.44
CA ILE A 142 -14.33 11.10 9.03
C ILE A 142 -13.46 10.60 10.17
N TYR A 143 -12.54 9.69 9.84
CA TYR A 143 -11.58 9.13 10.78
C TYR A 143 -10.16 9.30 10.24
N THR A 144 -9.33 9.95 11.05
CA THR A 144 -7.90 10.13 10.77
C THR A 144 -7.13 9.51 11.93
N PRO A 145 -6.52 8.33 11.74
CA PRO A 145 -5.76 7.69 12.79
C PRO A 145 -4.49 8.51 13.08
N ALA A 146 -4.46 9.14 14.23
CA ALA A 146 -3.35 9.95 14.70
C ALA A 146 -3.05 9.62 16.16
N VAL A 147 -1.76 9.41 16.44
CA VAL A 147 -1.21 9.12 17.75
C VAL A 147 -0.77 10.43 18.39
N GLN A 148 -1.16 10.68 19.62
CA GLN A 148 -0.78 11.88 20.36
C GLN A 148 0.57 11.65 21.05
N GLU A 149 1.65 12.18 20.46
CA GLU A 149 2.97 12.14 21.09
C GLU A 149 3.07 13.28 22.12
N LYS A 150 3.24 12.90 23.40
CA LYS A 150 3.47 13.83 24.50
C LYS A 150 4.98 13.98 24.69
N LYS A 151 5.47 15.22 24.76
CA LYS A 151 6.87 15.51 25.06
C LYS A 151 6.96 16.63 26.09
N ARG A 152 7.79 16.44 27.12
CA ARG A 152 8.12 17.53 28.04
C ARG A 152 9.05 18.53 27.36
N LEU A 153 8.67 19.79 27.44
CA LEU A 153 9.55 20.90 27.11
C LEU A 153 10.41 21.26 28.32
N LYS A 154 11.54 21.93 28.08
CA LYS A 154 12.46 22.39 29.15
C LYS A 154 11.81 23.37 30.15
N ASN A 155 10.65 23.93 29.79
CA ASN A 155 9.86 24.80 30.64
C ASN A 155 8.85 24.05 31.53
N GLY A 156 8.89 22.70 31.56
CA GLY A 156 7.99 21.86 32.37
C GLY A 156 6.62 21.58 31.72
N SER A 157 6.25 22.30 30.66
CA SER A 157 4.97 22.10 29.96
C SER A 157 5.01 20.86 29.05
N ILE A 158 3.86 20.21 28.86
CA ILE A 158 3.70 19.05 27.97
C ILE A 158 3.26 19.56 26.60
N SER A 159 4.09 19.34 25.57
CA SER A 159 3.69 19.53 24.18
C SER A 159 3.06 18.25 23.67
N VAL A 160 1.80 18.33 23.26
CA VAL A 160 1.09 17.22 22.60
C VAL A 160 1.08 17.50 21.11
N LYS A 161 1.66 16.59 20.32
CA LYS A 161 1.68 16.70 18.86
C LYS A 161 1.02 15.47 18.24
N PRO A 162 0.00 15.65 17.37
CA PRO A 162 -0.61 14.54 16.67
C PRO A 162 0.33 14.05 15.55
N LYS A 163 0.71 12.78 15.62
CA LYS A 163 1.46 12.08 14.58
C LYS A 163 0.53 11.14 13.84
N PRO A 164 0.28 11.34 12.54
CA PRO A 164 -0.62 10.47 11.78
C PRO A 164 -0.01 9.07 11.64
N LEU A 165 -0.79 8.03 11.95
CA LEU A 165 -0.41 6.62 11.80
C LEU A 165 -0.28 6.26 10.31
N PHE A 166 -1.21 6.75 9.50
CA PHE A 166 -1.24 6.56 8.04
C PHE A 166 -1.16 7.91 7.33
N PRO A 167 0.06 8.45 7.10
CA PRO A 167 0.23 9.74 6.46
C PRO A 167 -0.32 9.72 5.03
N GLY A 168 -1.20 10.67 4.73
CA GLY A 168 -1.83 10.82 3.42
C GLY A 168 -3.00 9.88 3.14
N CYS A 169 -3.53 9.19 4.16
CA CYS A 169 -4.79 8.44 4.08
C CYS A 169 -5.78 8.98 5.12
N VAL A 170 -6.99 9.26 4.66
CA VAL A 170 -8.13 9.64 5.51
C VAL A 170 -9.28 8.66 5.23
N PHE A 171 -9.94 8.19 6.27
CA PHE A 171 -11.05 7.24 6.16
C PHE A 171 -12.37 7.99 6.26
N LEU A 172 -13.23 7.81 5.27
CA LEU A 172 -14.54 8.46 5.18
C LEU A 172 -15.61 7.37 5.11
N ARG A 173 -16.52 7.36 6.08
CA ARG A 173 -17.75 6.58 6.03
C ARG A 173 -18.85 7.43 5.44
N CYS A 174 -19.34 7.10 4.25
CA CYS A 174 -20.50 7.77 3.65
C CYS A 174 -21.14 6.89 2.56
N VAL A 175 -22.37 7.26 2.17
CA VAL A 175 -22.97 6.81 0.91
C VAL A 175 -22.32 7.59 -0.22
N LEU A 176 -21.69 6.90 -1.18
CA LEU A 176 -20.87 7.55 -2.20
C LEU A 176 -21.63 7.72 -3.51
N ASN A 177 -22.00 8.95 -3.82
CA ASN A 177 -22.61 9.36 -5.10
C ASN A 177 -21.55 9.97 -6.02
N LYS A 178 -21.86 10.09 -7.33
CA LYS A 178 -20.98 10.80 -8.27
C LYS A 178 -20.70 12.24 -7.82
N GLU A 179 -21.72 12.97 -7.37
CA GLU A 179 -21.58 14.35 -6.90
C GLU A 179 -20.60 14.49 -5.74
N ILE A 180 -20.72 13.60 -4.74
CA ILE A 180 -19.86 13.59 -3.55
C ILE A 180 -18.42 13.20 -3.93
N HIS A 181 -18.28 12.23 -4.83
CA HIS A 181 -16.97 11.81 -5.34
C HIS A 181 -16.24 12.97 -6.03
N ASP A 182 -16.95 13.69 -6.92
CA ASP A 182 -16.39 14.81 -7.66
C ASP A 182 -16.12 15.99 -6.71
N PHE A 183 -17.02 16.24 -5.76
CA PHE A 183 -16.90 17.27 -4.74
C PHE A 183 -15.65 17.08 -3.84
N ILE A 184 -15.42 15.86 -3.35
CA ILE A 184 -14.27 15.55 -2.49
C ILE A 184 -12.96 15.70 -3.27
N ARG A 185 -12.95 15.40 -4.58
CA ARG A 185 -11.77 15.59 -5.43
C ARG A 185 -11.43 17.06 -5.65
N GLU A 186 -12.42 17.94 -5.64
CA GLU A 186 -12.22 19.39 -5.77
C GLU A 186 -11.69 20.03 -4.47
N CYS A 187 -11.80 19.34 -3.32
CA CYS A 187 -11.32 19.86 -2.05
C CYS A 187 -9.79 20.02 -2.02
N ASP A 188 -9.31 21.14 -1.47
CA ASP A 188 -7.88 21.42 -1.37
C ASP A 188 -7.14 20.37 -0.51
N GLY A 189 -5.99 19.91 -1.01
CA GLY A 189 -5.18 18.88 -0.38
C GLY A 189 -5.66 17.44 -0.58
N VAL A 190 -6.78 17.21 -1.29
CA VAL A 190 -7.29 15.87 -1.60
C VAL A 190 -6.76 15.39 -2.95
N GLY A 191 -6.12 14.22 -2.97
CA GLY A 191 -5.60 13.56 -4.18
C GLY A 191 -6.58 12.58 -4.84
N GLY A 192 -7.79 12.44 -4.30
CA GLY A 192 -8.83 11.52 -4.75
C GLY A 192 -8.88 10.20 -3.98
N PHE A 193 -9.73 9.28 -4.42
CA PHE A 193 -9.98 8.03 -3.70
C PHE A 193 -8.96 6.93 -4.01
N VAL A 194 -8.80 5.98 -3.08
CA VAL A 194 -8.07 4.73 -3.33
C VAL A 194 -9.00 3.76 -4.06
N GLY A 195 -8.52 3.20 -5.17
CA GLY A 195 -9.36 2.40 -6.04
C GLY A 195 -8.64 1.84 -7.26
N SER A 196 -9.41 1.17 -8.11
CA SER A 196 -8.95 0.60 -9.36
C SER A 196 -9.20 1.59 -10.50
N LYS A 197 -8.26 1.68 -11.45
CA LYS A 197 -8.49 2.41 -12.69
C LYS A 197 -9.45 1.60 -13.56
N VAL A 198 -10.63 2.14 -13.83
CA VAL A 198 -11.68 1.54 -14.67
C VAL A 198 -11.89 2.44 -15.87
N GLY A 199 -12.10 1.83 -17.04
CA GLY A 199 -12.34 2.53 -18.30
C GLY A 199 -11.32 2.18 -19.39
N ASN A 200 -11.51 2.77 -20.56
CA ASN A 200 -10.63 2.56 -21.71
C ASN A 200 -9.40 3.48 -21.62
N THR A 201 -8.33 3.21 -22.36
CA THR A 201 -7.07 3.97 -22.38
C THR A 201 -7.26 5.48 -22.53
N LYS A 202 -8.35 5.93 -23.18
CA LYS A 202 -8.68 7.35 -23.40
C LYS A 202 -9.52 8.00 -22.29
N ARG A 203 -10.26 7.23 -21.49
CA ARG A 203 -11.16 7.75 -20.43
C ARG A 203 -11.04 6.83 -19.22
N GLN A 204 -9.97 7.03 -18.45
CA GLN A 204 -9.73 6.29 -17.21
C GLN A 204 -10.30 7.06 -16.03
N ILE A 205 -11.14 6.40 -15.23
CA ILE A 205 -11.66 6.92 -13.98
C ILE A 205 -11.16 6.01 -12.86
N ASN A 206 -10.78 6.60 -11.73
CA ASN A 206 -10.45 5.83 -10.54
C ASN A 206 -11.75 5.47 -9.81
N LYS A 207 -12.17 4.20 -9.89
CA LYS A 207 -13.36 3.72 -9.18
C LYS A 207 -12.97 3.41 -7.73
N PRO A 208 -13.56 4.11 -6.75
CA PRO A 208 -13.21 3.95 -5.35
C PRO A 208 -13.52 2.52 -4.88
N ARG A 209 -12.64 1.96 -4.06
CA ARG A 209 -12.81 0.63 -3.48
C ARG A 209 -13.34 0.78 -2.04
N PRO A 210 -14.45 0.11 -1.69
CA PRO A 210 -14.92 0.10 -0.31
C PRO A 210 -13.96 -0.71 0.55
N VAL A 211 -13.72 -0.23 1.77
CA VAL A 211 -12.91 -0.89 2.80
C VAL A 211 -13.81 -1.84 3.57
N SER A 212 -13.32 -3.06 3.86
CA SER A 212 -14.05 -4.00 4.68
C SER A 212 -14.13 -3.50 6.13
N VAL A 213 -15.16 -3.94 6.85
CA VAL A 213 -15.31 -3.59 8.28
C VAL A 213 -14.15 -4.16 9.10
N ASP A 214 -13.71 -5.38 8.78
CA ASP A 214 -12.60 -6.07 9.44
C ASP A 214 -11.27 -5.29 9.30
N ASP A 215 -11.00 -4.74 8.11
CA ASP A 215 -9.80 -3.91 7.88
C ASP A 215 -9.85 -2.62 8.71
N MET A 216 -11.03 -1.98 8.80
CA MET A 216 -11.21 -0.80 9.63
C MET A 216 -11.04 -1.11 11.12
N GLU A 217 -11.54 -2.25 11.58
CA GLU A 217 -11.33 -2.71 12.96
C GLU A 217 -9.85 -2.96 13.26
N ALA A 218 -9.11 -3.58 12.34
CA ALA A 218 -7.67 -3.77 12.48
C ALA A 218 -6.95 -2.42 12.63
N ILE A 219 -7.33 -1.42 11.82
CA ILE A 219 -6.81 -0.06 11.90
C ILE A 219 -7.14 0.59 13.26
N PHE A 220 -8.35 0.42 13.78
CA PHE A 220 -8.73 0.93 15.10
C PHE A 220 -7.92 0.28 16.22
N ARG A 221 -7.74 -1.04 16.18
CA ARG A 221 -6.93 -1.79 17.15
C ARG A 221 -5.47 -1.33 17.11
N GLN A 222 -4.91 -1.18 15.91
CA GLN A 222 -3.54 -0.69 15.74
C GLN A 222 -3.38 0.73 16.27
N ALA A 223 -4.32 1.63 15.98
CA ALA A 223 -4.28 3.00 16.48
C ALA A 223 -4.34 3.05 18.02
N LYS A 224 -5.16 2.19 18.64
CA LYS A 224 -5.24 2.07 20.11
C LYS A 224 -3.93 1.57 20.71
N VAL A 225 -3.34 0.50 20.15
CA VAL A 225 -2.07 -0.07 20.62
C VAL A 225 -0.93 0.94 20.48
N GLU A 226 -0.84 1.65 19.34
CA GLU A 226 0.20 2.64 19.13
C GLU A 226 0.02 3.86 20.06
N GLN A 227 -1.23 4.23 20.36
CA GLN A 227 -1.53 5.27 21.34
C GLN A 227 -1.08 4.88 22.76
N GLU A 228 -1.41 3.67 23.20
CA GLU A 228 -0.97 3.14 24.50
C GLU A 228 0.55 3.05 24.60
N LYS A 229 1.22 2.63 23.53
CA LYS A 229 2.69 2.59 23.45
C LYS A 229 3.32 3.99 23.55
N ALA A 230 2.72 4.99 22.90
CA ALA A 230 3.20 6.38 23.01
C ALA A 230 3.00 6.94 24.43
N ASP A 231 1.88 6.61 25.08
CA ASP A 231 1.61 7.00 26.46
C ASP A 231 2.54 6.28 27.46
N GLN A 232 2.85 5.00 27.25
CA GLN A 232 3.82 4.24 28.05
C GLN A 232 5.23 4.79 27.90
N ALA A 233 5.70 5.04 26.67
CA ALA A 233 7.01 5.62 26.41
C ALA A 233 7.16 6.99 27.09
N PHE A 234 6.10 7.81 27.08
CA PHE A 234 6.11 9.08 27.81
C PHE A 234 6.26 8.88 29.32
N GLN A 235 5.57 7.90 29.92
CA GLN A 235 5.70 7.60 31.36
C GLN A 235 7.10 7.09 31.73
N GLU A 236 7.68 6.22 30.91
CA GLU A 236 9.04 5.72 31.11
C GLU A 236 10.08 6.85 31.03
N GLU A 237 9.93 7.78 30.07
CA GLU A 237 10.76 8.99 30.01
C GLU A 237 10.63 9.84 31.28
N GLN A 238 9.41 9.99 31.83
CA GLN A 238 9.22 10.70 33.11
C GLN A 238 9.90 9.99 34.28
N GLN A 239 9.81 8.66 34.35
CA GLN A 239 10.43 7.89 35.43
C GLN A 239 11.96 7.91 35.34
N GLY A 240 12.53 7.82 34.13
CA GLY A 240 13.98 7.92 33.91
C GLY A 240 14.54 9.29 34.23
N GLU A 241 13.87 10.37 33.84
CA GLU A 241 14.26 11.74 34.22
C GLU A 241 14.18 11.96 35.74
N ASN A 242 13.13 11.47 36.39
CA ASN A 242 13.00 11.55 37.85
C ASN A 242 14.06 10.72 38.58
N ALA A 243 14.37 9.51 38.11
CA ALA A 243 15.42 8.66 38.68
C ALA A 243 16.81 9.30 38.53
N LEU A 244 17.09 9.94 37.39
CA LEU A 244 18.32 10.71 37.18
C LEU A 244 18.38 11.98 38.04
N MET A 245 17.24 12.63 38.30
CA MET A 245 17.19 13.74 39.27
C MET A 245 17.40 13.27 40.71
N SER A 246 16.84 12.12 41.10
CA SER A 246 17.08 11.56 42.43
C SER A 246 18.51 11.08 42.61
N ASP A 247 19.14 10.48 41.59
CA ASP A 247 20.55 10.09 41.66
C ASP A 247 21.48 11.31 41.72
N LYS A 248 21.15 12.40 41.01
CA LYS A 248 21.88 13.67 41.15
C LYS A 248 21.71 14.27 42.55
N MET A 249 20.50 14.25 43.12
CA MET A 249 20.27 14.70 44.51
C MET A 249 21.00 13.80 45.54
N ASN A 250 21.06 12.49 45.31
CA ASN A 250 21.76 11.56 46.19
C ASN A 250 23.29 11.73 46.13
N ILE A 251 23.85 12.15 44.99
CA ILE A 251 25.27 12.49 44.84
C ILE A 251 25.59 13.82 45.55
N GLU A 252 24.68 14.80 45.51
CA GLU A 252 24.90 16.13 46.10
C GLU A 252 24.77 16.12 47.64
N TYR A 253 24.09 15.15 48.23
CA TYR A 253 24.01 14.96 49.69
C TYR A 253 25.15 14.12 50.31
N ASN A 254 26.12 13.67 49.49
CA ASN A 254 27.24 12.85 49.96
C ASN A 254 28.60 13.55 49.81
N VAL A 255 28.61 14.88 49.79
CA VAL A 255 29.82 15.70 49.90
C VAL A 255 29.60 16.69 51.03
N ASP A 256 29.95 16.29 52.25
CA ASP A 256 30.80 17.11 53.13
C ASP A 256 31.15 16.38 54.45
N SER A 257 32.42 15.99 54.54
CA SER A 257 33.20 15.99 55.78
C SER A 257 34.66 16.15 55.42
N ASN A 258 35.05 17.38 55.10
CA ASN A 258 36.30 18.06 55.48
C ASN A 258 36.46 19.32 54.62
N GLY A 259 36.17 20.48 55.21
CA GLY A 259 36.30 21.77 54.55
C GLY A 259 37.75 22.24 54.40
N VAL A 260 37.95 23.22 53.50
CA VAL A 260 38.71 24.48 53.69
C VAL A 260 38.66 25.30 52.37
N THR A 261 38.07 26.50 52.48
CA THR A 261 38.22 27.82 51.78
C THR A 261 38.69 27.87 50.30
N SER A 262 38.17 28.72 49.39
CA SER A 262 38.11 30.20 49.47
C SER A 262 37.29 30.90 48.35
N SER A 263 36.45 31.86 48.77
CA SER A 263 36.17 33.22 48.23
C SER A 263 36.02 33.57 46.73
N VAL A 264 34.80 34.05 46.39
CA VAL A 264 34.37 35.33 45.75
C VAL A 264 35.05 35.88 44.47
N LEU A 265 34.31 36.02 43.36
CA LEU A 265 33.84 37.30 42.74
C LEU A 265 33.37 37.15 41.27
N ASP A 266 32.23 37.79 40.98
CA ASP A 266 31.58 37.96 39.68
C ASP A 266 32.34 38.90 38.72
N THR A 267 32.37 38.57 37.41
CA THR A 267 32.26 39.57 36.33
C THR A 267 31.89 38.94 34.97
N LYS A 268 30.91 39.56 34.29
CA LYS A 268 30.32 39.17 32.98
C LYS A 268 31.10 39.79 31.79
N PRO A 269 30.76 39.49 30.51
CA PRO A 269 31.44 38.58 29.61
C PRO A 269 32.31 39.27 28.53
N LYS A 270 33.34 38.59 28.00
CA LYS A 270 34.06 39.03 26.79
C LYS A 270 34.16 37.91 25.75
N ARG A 271 33.62 38.23 24.58
CA ARG A 271 33.55 37.47 23.33
C ARG A 271 34.94 37.14 22.78
N GLN A 272 35.29 35.86 22.63
CA GLN A 272 36.31 35.41 21.67
C GLN A 272 36.00 34.01 21.11
N THR A 273 36.20 33.90 19.81
CA THR A 273 36.03 32.75 18.92
C THR A 273 37.24 31.82 18.92
N LYS A 274 37.02 30.48 19.01
CA LYS A 274 37.54 29.38 18.15
C LYS A 274 37.83 28.08 18.92
N LYS A 275 37.22 27.00 18.39
CA LYS A 275 37.80 25.67 18.05
C LYS A 275 38.13 24.66 19.18
N LYS A 276 37.39 23.52 19.13
CA LYS A 276 37.68 22.07 19.42
C LYS A 276 38.57 21.73 20.64
N SER A 277 38.36 20.69 21.45
CA SER A 277 37.77 19.34 21.37
C SER A 277 37.43 18.88 22.82
N ASP A 278 36.59 17.87 23.08
CA ASP A 278 36.99 16.44 23.18
C ASP A 278 35.74 15.54 23.05
N THR A 279 35.65 14.68 22.02
CA THR A 279 36.18 13.31 21.93
C THR A 279 35.52 12.33 22.91
N VAL A 280 34.35 11.79 22.50
CA VAL A 280 33.92 10.45 22.91
C VAL A 280 34.89 9.45 22.29
N ALA A 281 35.62 8.77 23.17
CA ALA A 281 36.55 7.72 22.84
C ALA A 281 35.84 6.53 22.21
N ASN A 282 36.07 6.30 20.91
CA ASN A 282 36.16 4.96 20.28
C ASN A 282 36.61 5.00 18.81
N GLY A 283 37.44 5.99 18.42
CA GLY A 283 37.93 6.13 17.04
C GLY A 283 39.30 5.48 16.73
N ALA A 284 40.00 4.93 17.73
CA ALA A 284 41.42 4.60 17.59
C ALA A 284 41.76 3.12 17.34
N LYS A 285 40.77 2.23 17.17
CA LYS A 285 41.02 0.78 17.02
C LYS A 285 40.69 0.16 15.65
N TYR A 286 40.17 0.93 14.68
CA TYR A 286 39.71 0.36 13.40
C TYR A 286 40.60 0.64 12.18
N SER A 287 41.69 1.40 12.31
CA SER A 287 42.56 1.76 11.19
C SER A 287 43.50 0.64 10.73
N LYS A 288 43.56 -0.49 11.44
CA LYS A 288 44.61 -1.50 11.23
C LYS A 288 44.29 -2.62 10.24
N GLN A 289 43.09 -2.72 9.64
CA GLN A 289 42.76 -3.88 8.76
C GLN A 289 41.91 -3.56 7.51
N LEU A 290 42.01 -2.37 6.91
CA LEU A 290 41.36 -2.12 5.60
C LEU A 290 42.18 -2.76 4.47
N VAL A 291 41.70 -3.88 3.93
CA VAL A 291 42.29 -4.60 2.79
C VAL A 291 41.43 -4.34 1.54
N PRO A 292 42.01 -3.97 0.38
CA PRO A 292 41.23 -3.83 -0.85
C PRO A 292 40.50 -5.15 -1.18
N GLY A 293 39.20 -5.06 -1.40
CA GLY A 293 38.28 -6.19 -1.54
C GLY A 293 37.33 -6.38 -0.35
N SER A 294 37.59 -5.75 0.81
CA SER A 294 36.71 -5.84 1.97
C SER A 294 35.40 -5.07 1.76
N THR A 295 34.31 -5.56 2.35
CA THR A 295 33.06 -4.81 2.47
C THR A 295 33.19 -3.76 3.56
N VAL A 296 32.77 -2.54 3.23
CA VAL A 296 32.90 -1.38 4.11
C VAL A 296 31.60 -0.60 4.15
N ARG A 297 31.30 -0.05 5.32
CA ARG A 297 30.17 0.83 5.58
C ARG A 297 30.66 2.26 5.80
N VAL A 298 29.96 3.21 5.20
CA VAL A 298 30.28 4.63 5.35
C VAL A 298 29.65 5.18 6.63
N LEU A 299 30.42 5.92 7.42
CA LEU A 299 29.95 6.55 8.65
C LEU A 299 29.37 7.95 8.43
N SER A 300 29.90 8.72 7.49
CA SER A 300 29.58 10.15 7.35
C SER A 300 29.48 10.60 5.88
N GLY A 301 28.76 11.70 5.65
CA GLY A 301 28.56 12.29 4.32
C GLY A 301 27.25 11.86 3.63
N ASN A 302 27.08 12.24 2.37
CA ASN A 302 25.86 11.98 1.58
C ASN A 302 25.58 10.48 1.35
N PHE A 303 26.59 9.64 1.54
CA PHE A 303 26.51 8.18 1.43
C PHE A 303 26.62 7.50 2.79
N ALA A 304 26.36 8.21 3.90
CA ALA A 304 26.34 7.61 5.22
C ALA A 304 25.40 6.39 5.26
N GLU A 305 25.82 5.36 5.98
CA GLU A 305 25.18 4.05 6.14
C GLU A 305 25.17 3.15 4.91
N PHE A 306 25.59 3.62 3.72
CA PHE A 306 25.71 2.75 2.56
C PHE A 306 26.83 1.74 2.73
N ILE A 307 26.57 0.54 2.21
CA ILE A 307 27.48 -0.60 2.19
C ILE A 307 28.07 -0.71 0.79
N GLY A 308 29.39 -0.80 0.71
CA GLY A 308 30.10 -0.90 -0.55
C GLY A 308 31.32 -1.81 -0.47
N SER A 309 31.92 -2.09 -1.62
CA SER A 309 33.18 -2.84 -1.71
C SER A 309 34.36 -1.88 -1.86
N LEU A 310 35.40 -2.05 -1.05
CA LEU A 310 36.61 -1.24 -1.15
C LEU A 310 37.44 -1.68 -2.36
N LYS A 311 37.54 -0.87 -3.42
CA LYS A 311 38.34 -1.22 -4.61
C LYS A 311 39.81 -0.85 -4.45
N LYS A 312 40.08 0.38 -4.01
CA LYS A 312 41.43 0.93 -3.94
C LYS A 312 41.62 1.73 -2.66
N LEU A 313 42.75 1.52 -2.00
CA LEU A 313 43.14 2.27 -0.81
C LEU A 313 44.44 3.02 -1.07
N ASN A 314 44.35 4.35 -1.19
CA ASN A 314 45.52 5.21 -1.35
C ASN A 314 46.05 5.63 0.03
N ARG A 315 46.93 4.82 0.62
CA ARG A 315 47.53 5.10 1.94
C ARG A 315 48.33 6.41 2.01
N LYS A 316 48.85 6.89 0.87
CA LYS A 316 49.59 8.16 0.77
C LYS A 316 48.70 9.40 0.88
N THR A 317 47.47 9.33 0.37
CA THR A 317 46.53 10.46 0.34
C THR A 317 45.41 10.34 1.38
N GLY A 318 45.29 9.18 2.05
CA GLY A 318 44.24 8.94 3.04
C GLY A 318 42.85 8.73 2.44
N LYS A 319 42.76 8.49 1.12
CA LYS A 319 41.51 8.29 0.39
C LYS A 319 41.29 6.82 0.00
N ALA A 320 40.05 6.38 0.10
CA ALA A 320 39.56 5.05 -0.20
C ALA A 320 38.49 5.14 -1.30
N THR A 321 38.70 4.46 -2.43
CA THR A 321 37.70 4.36 -3.50
C THR A 321 36.78 3.18 -3.21
N VAL A 322 35.52 3.47 -2.91
CA VAL A 322 34.49 2.48 -2.55
C VAL A 322 33.48 2.38 -3.69
N GLY A 323 33.18 1.15 -4.11
CA GLY A 323 32.15 0.84 -5.10
C GLY A 323 30.82 0.49 -4.45
N PHE A 324 29.78 1.28 -4.72
CA PHE A 324 28.41 1.05 -4.29
C PHE A 324 27.57 0.52 -5.44
N THR A 325 26.58 -0.32 -5.15
CA THR A 325 25.57 -0.72 -6.13
C THR A 325 24.33 0.13 -5.94
N LEU A 326 24.21 1.21 -6.72
CA LEU A 326 23.05 2.11 -6.72
C LEU A 326 22.23 1.85 -7.99
N PHE A 327 20.95 1.52 -7.84
CA PHE A 327 20.03 1.28 -8.96
C PHE A 327 20.51 0.22 -9.97
N GLY A 328 21.17 -0.84 -9.47
CA GLY A 328 21.73 -1.90 -10.31
C GLY A 328 22.95 -1.49 -11.14
N LYS A 329 23.52 -0.30 -10.88
CA LYS A 329 24.78 0.17 -11.48
C LYS A 329 25.84 0.32 -10.39
N GLU A 330 27.07 -0.06 -10.70
CA GLU A 330 28.22 0.13 -9.80
C GLU A 330 28.73 1.58 -9.94
N THR A 331 28.73 2.32 -8.84
CA THR A 331 29.21 3.70 -8.75
C THR A 331 30.38 3.79 -7.79
N PHE A 332 31.48 4.41 -8.21
CA PHE A 332 32.69 4.56 -7.41
C PHE A 332 32.75 5.96 -6.78
N VAL A 333 33.01 6.01 -5.48
CA VAL A 333 33.15 7.27 -4.72
C VAL A 333 34.43 7.23 -3.91
N ASP A 334 35.18 8.32 -3.94
CA ASP A 334 36.37 8.51 -3.11
C ASP A 334 35.96 9.09 -1.76
N LEU A 335 36.25 8.35 -0.69
CA LEU A 335 35.94 8.70 0.69
C LEU A 335 37.22 8.73 1.54
N ASP A 336 37.21 9.50 2.62
CA ASP A 336 38.33 9.50 3.55
C ASP A 336 38.33 8.24 4.42
N VAL A 337 39.51 7.70 4.71
CA VAL A 337 39.66 6.45 5.49
C VAL A 337 39.07 6.55 6.91
N LYS A 338 38.86 7.77 7.42
CA LYS A 338 38.24 8.01 8.74
C LYS A 338 36.73 7.83 8.74
N ASP A 339 36.10 7.99 7.57
CA ASP A 339 34.65 7.96 7.39
C ASP A 339 34.16 6.60 6.92
N VAL A 340 35.03 5.59 6.93
CA VAL A 340 34.76 4.24 6.43
C VAL A 340 35.13 3.22 7.51
N VAL A 341 34.21 2.29 7.79
CA VAL A 341 34.38 1.20 8.76
C VAL A 341 34.24 -0.13 8.04
N LEU A 342 35.03 -1.12 8.48
CA LEU A 342 34.89 -2.50 8.00
C LEU A 342 33.55 -3.06 8.46
N GLU A 343 32.80 -3.60 7.53
CA GLU A 343 31.59 -4.34 7.84
C GLU A 343 31.91 -5.82 7.78
N THR A 344 32.05 -6.43 8.95
CA THR A 344 32.09 -7.89 9.06
C THR A 344 30.67 -8.40 8.87
N LYS A 345 30.51 -9.26 7.88
CA LYS A 345 29.23 -9.86 7.51
C LYS A 345 28.72 -10.84 8.55
#